data_AF-A0A6C1RP48-F1
#
_entry.id   AF-A0A6C1RP48-F1
#
_cell.length_a   1.000
_cell.length_b   1.000
_cell.length_c   1.000
_cell.angle_alpha   90.00
_cell.angle_beta   90.00
_cell.angle_gamma   90.00
#
_symmetry.space_group_name_H-M   'P 1'
#
loop_
_entity.id
_entity.type
_entity.pdbx_description
1 polymer ?
#
loop_
_entity_poly.entity_id
_entity_poly.type
_entity_poly.pdbx_seq_one_letter_code
_entity_poly.pdbx_strand_id
1 'polypeptide(L)'
;MASEDQRRKVVVHVGKFSGHGTHFHVTMREEADSGRERMMKFRSREKAMRWIEYTFRREFNPATHELVFAEDRPRWFYPEGE
;
A
#
# COMPACT_ATOMS: atom_id res chain seq x y z
N MET A 1 25.26 -1.31 -22.09
CA MET A 1 24.53 -2.39 -21.43
C MET A 1 23.68 -1.76 -20.33
N ALA A 2 22.37 -1.97 -20.43
CA ALA A 2 21.27 -1.64 -19.51
C ALA A 2 21.44 -0.43 -18.58
N SER A 3 20.92 0.73 -18.98
CA SER A 3 20.31 1.64 -18.00
C SER A 3 19.04 0.94 -17.51
N GLU A 4 19.19 0.10 -16.47
CA GLU A 4 18.05 -0.51 -15.80
C GLU A 4 17.07 0.61 -15.42
N ASP A 5 15.85 0.40 -15.87
CA ASP A 5 14.68 1.24 -15.71
C ASP A 5 14.47 1.56 -14.23
N GLN A 6 15.09 2.63 -13.72
CA GLN A 6 14.92 3.13 -12.35
C GLN A 6 13.54 3.76 -12.21
N ARG A 7 12.50 2.94 -12.33
CA ARG A 7 11.13 3.37 -12.01
C ARG A 7 11.07 3.67 -10.53
N ARG A 8 10.38 4.76 -10.21
CA ARG A 8 10.11 5.13 -8.81
C ARG A 8 9.13 4.13 -8.23
N LYS A 9 9.44 3.57 -7.07
CA LYS A 9 8.58 2.59 -6.41
C LYS A 9 7.48 3.29 -5.64
N VAL A 10 6.24 2.89 -5.88
CA VAL A 10 5.10 3.25 -5.05
C VAL A 10 4.77 2.04 -4.21
N VAL A 11 5.17 2.09 -2.94
CA VAL A 11 5.01 1.01 -1.98
C VAL A 11 3.62 1.07 -1.36
N VAL A 12 2.91 -0.05 -1.41
CA VAL A 12 1.57 -0.19 -0.83
C VAL A 12 1.58 -1.25 0.27
N HIS A 13 1.04 -0.88 1.42
CA HIS A 13 0.78 -1.77 2.54
C HIS A 13 -0.73 -1.97 2.68
N VAL A 14 -1.18 -3.21 2.87
CA VAL A 14 -2.61 -3.54 3.06
C VAL A 14 -2.77 -4.38 4.32
N GLY A 15 -2.95 -3.72 5.47
CA GLY A 15 -3.14 -4.39 6.76
C GLY A 15 -4.58 -4.83 6.97
N LYS A 16 -4.79 -6.08 7.42
CA LYS A 16 -6.11 -6.61 7.83
C LYS A 16 -6.27 -6.49 9.34
N PHE A 17 -7.36 -5.86 9.78
CA PHE A 17 -7.71 -5.70 11.19
C PHE A 17 -9.00 -6.47 11.49
N SER A 18 -8.94 -7.32 12.51
CA SER A 18 -10.03 -8.22 12.92
C SER A 18 -10.25 -8.08 14.43
N GLY A 19 -11.06 -7.12 14.86
CA GLY A 19 -11.31 -6.86 16.30
C GLY A 19 -12.74 -6.39 16.59
N HIS A 20 -13.22 -5.39 15.85
CA HIS A 20 -14.62 -4.95 15.83
C HIS A 20 -15.14 -4.97 14.38
N GLY A 21 -15.20 -6.16 13.78
CA GLY A 21 -15.44 -6.35 12.35
C GLY A 21 -14.16 -6.37 11.50
N THR A 22 -14.23 -6.97 10.30
CA THR A 22 -13.09 -7.04 9.38
C THR A 22 -12.94 -5.74 8.60
N HIS A 23 -11.79 -5.10 8.74
CA HIS A 23 -11.43 -3.91 7.97
C HIS A 23 -10.03 -4.02 7.40
N PHE A 24 -9.78 -3.31 6.30
CA PHE A 24 -8.50 -3.26 5.59
C PHE A 24 -7.99 -1.82 5.60
N HIS A 25 -6.79 -1.60 6.12
CA HIS A 25 -6.12 -0.31 6.07
C HIS A 25 -5.10 -0.36 4.95
N VAL A 26 -5.24 0.54 3.99
CA VAL A 26 -4.31 0.69 2.89
C VAL A 26 -3.46 1.92 3.15
N THR A 27 -2.14 1.77 3.07
CA THR A 27 -1.18 2.87 3.05
C THR A 27 -0.40 2.80 1.75
N MET A 28 -0.38 3.88 0.97
CA MET A 28 0.35 4.01 -0.28
C MET A 28 1.35 5.16 -0.16
N ARG A 29 2.61 4.92 -0.49
CA ARG A 29 3.71 5.90 -0.40
C ARG A 29 4.70 5.75 -1.56
N GLU A 30 5.23 6.86 -2.07
CA GLU A 30 6.36 6.82 -3.00
C GLU A 30 7.66 6.64 -2.20
N GLU A 31 8.51 5.68 -2.57
CA GLU A 31 9.76 5.37 -1.85
C GLU A 31 10.76 6.53 -1.90
N ALA A 32 10.75 7.29 -3.00
CA ALA A 32 11.65 8.42 -3.23
C ALA A 32 11.16 9.74 -2.58
N ASP A 33 9.87 9.84 -2.24
CA ASP A 33 9.25 11.07 -1.74
C ASP A 33 8.59 10.79 -0.39
N SER A 34 9.27 11.20 0.70
CA SER A 34 8.76 11.04 2.06
C SER A 34 7.49 11.87 2.35
N GLY A 35 6.97 12.65 1.40
CA GLY A 35 5.85 13.58 1.60
C GLY A 35 4.50 13.07 1.11
N ARG A 36 4.45 12.16 0.13
CA ARG A 36 3.20 11.68 -0.48
C ARG A 36 2.76 10.33 0.09
N GLU A 37 2.20 10.36 1.30
CA GLU A 37 1.49 9.22 1.88
C GLU A 37 -0.03 9.36 1.72
N ARG A 38 -0.69 8.28 1.29
CA ARG A 38 -2.15 8.15 1.25
C ARG A 38 -2.58 6.99 2.14
N MET A 39 -3.48 7.25 3.08
CA MET A 39 -4.07 6.21 3.91
C MET A 39 -5.60 6.16 3.72
N MET A 40 -6.16 4.96 3.55
CA MET A 40 -7.61 4.78 3.51
C MET A 40 -8.05 3.44 4.10
N LYS A 41 -9.24 3.44 4.74
CA LYS A 41 -9.85 2.27 5.37
C LYS A 41 -10.99 1.73 4.52
N PHE A 42 -11.03 0.42 4.33
CA PHE A 42 -12.08 -0.29 3.62
C PHE A 42 -12.70 -1.40 4.48
N ARG A 43 -13.96 -1.73 4.20
CA ARG A 43 -14.64 -2.90 4.80
C ARG A 43 -14.43 -4.20 4.01
N SER A 44 -13.85 -4.11 2.81
CA SER A 44 -13.61 -5.25 1.92
C SER A 44 -12.26 -5.08 1.23
N ARG A 45 -11.55 -6.22 1.05
CA ARG A 45 -10.27 -6.27 0.33
C ARG A 45 -10.44 -5.87 -1.13
N GLU A 46 -11.53 -6.27 -1.78
CA GLU A 46 -11.77 -5.92 -3.18
C GLU A 46 -11.90 -4.40 -3.38
N LYS A 47 -12.58 -3.72 -2.45
CA LYS A 47 -12.68 -2.25 -2.48
C LYS A 47 -11.32 -1.60 -2.24
N ALA A 48 -10.51 -2.15 -1.33
CA ALA A 48 -9.15 -1.70 -1.10
C ALA A 48 -8.29 -1.81 -2.37
N MET A 49 -8.31 -2.97 -3.05
CA MET A 49 -7.54 -3.20 -4.28
C MET A 49 -7.97 -2.26 -5.40
N ARG A 50 -9.29 -2.08 -5.62
CA ARG A 50 -9.80 -1.14 -6.62
C ARG A 50 -9.35 0.30 -6.35
N TRP A 51 -9.35 0.70 -5.08
CA TRP A 51 -8.88 2.03 -4.71
C TRP A 51 -7.38 2.20 -4.96
N ILE A 52 -6.56 1.18 -4.65
CA ILE A 52 -5.12 1.17 -4.92
C ILE A 52 -4.86 1.37 -6.42
N GLU A 53 -5.48 0.57 -7.28
CA GLU A 53 -5.29 0.68 -8.73
C GLU A 53 -5.76 2.02 -9.27
N TYR A 54 -6.93 2.49 -8.82
CA TYR A 54 -7.47 3.78 -9.23
C TYR A 54 -6.56 4.94 -8.83
N THR A 55 -6.09 4.94 -7.59
CA THR A 55 -5.21 6.00 -7.05
C THR A 55 -3.86 5.97 -7.75
N PHE A 56 -3.29 4.77 -7.94
CA PHE A 56 -2.03 4.61 -8.65
C PHE A 56 -2.10 5.17 -10.07
N ARG A 57 -3.12 4.78 -10.86
CA ARG A 57 -3.28 5.27 -12.24
C ARG A 57 -3.60 6.75 -12.35
N ARG A 58 -4.22 7.33 -11.32
CA ARG A 58 -4.60 8.75 -11.30
C ARG A 58 -3.46 9.65 -10.88
N GLU A 59 -2.69 9.25 -9.88
CA GLU A 59 -1.64 10.09 -9.27
C GLU A 59 -0.23 9.77 -9.79
N PHE A 60 -0.01 8.58 -10.35
CA PHE A 60 1.29 8.12 -10.82
C PHE A 60 1.24 7.65 -12.26
N ASN A 61 2.36 7.81 -12.97
CA ASN A 61 2.49 7.34 -14.34
C ASN A 61 3.08 5.92 -14.36
N PRO A 62 2.35 4.89 -14.85
CA PRO A 62 2.81 3.50 -14.86
C PRO A 62 4.04 3.26 -15.74
N ALA A 63 4.38 4.19 -16.65
CA ALA A 63 5.60 4.12 -17.44
C ALA A 63 6.85 4.49 -16.63
N THR A 64 6.71 5.27 -15.56
CA THR A 64 7.84 5.77 -14.75
C THR A 64 7.77 5.33 -13.29
N HIS A 65 6.63 4.79 -12.85
CA HIS A 65 6.39 4.31 -11.51
C HIS A 65 6.02 2.83 -11.53
N GLU A 66 6.47 2.12 -10.51
CA GLU A 66 6.13 0.72 -10.28
C GLU A 66 5.32 0.60 -8.99
N LEU A 67 4.16 -0.07 -9.07
CA LEU A 67 3.34 -0.36 -7.92
C LEU A 67 3.87 -1.62 -7.23
N VAL A 68 4.38 -1.47 -6.00
CA VAL A 68 4.97 -2.56 -5.23
C VAL A 68 4.11 -2.83 -4.00
N PHE A 69 3.54 -4.02 -3.89
CA PHE A 69 2.87 -4.44 -2.67
C PHE A 69 3.92 -4.92 -1.69
N ALA A 70 4.11 -4.18 -0.60
CA ALA A 70 4.92 -4.67 0.50
C ALA A 70 4.13 -5.79 1.18
N GLU A 71 4.64 -7.03 1.09
CA GLU A 71 4.08 -8.15 1.82
C GLU A 71 3.92 -7.78 3.29
N ASP A 72 2.76 -8.15 3.82
CA ASP A 72 2.37 -7.96 5.20
C ASP A 72 3.39 -8.71 6.07
N ARG A 73 4.46 -8.04 6.51
CA ARG A 73 5.16 -8.52 7.69
C ARG A 73 4.14 -8.40 8.81
N PRO A 74 3.69 -9.50 9.44
CA PRO A 74 2.80 -9.42 10.59
C PRO A 74 3.60 -8.78 11.72
N ARG A 75 3.59 -7.45 11.80
CA ARG A 75 4.38 -6.70 12.77
C ARG A 75 3.54 -6.03 13.83
N TRP A 76 2.38 -6.60 14.13
CA TRP A 76 1.56 -6.23 15.27
C TRP A 76 0.82 -7.46 15.79
N PHE A 77 1.56 -8.50 16.18
CA PHE A 77 1.13 -9.24 17.37
C PHE A 77 1.41 -8.28 18.52
N TYR A 78 0.39 -7.58 19.01
CA TYR A 78 0.38 -7.27 20.42
C TYR A 78 0.32 -8.65 21.09
N PRO A 79 1.33 -9.12 21.84
CA PRO A 79 0.99 -10.05 22.89
C PRO A 79 -0.07 -9.33 23.72
N GLU A 80 -1.24 -9.92 23.86
CA GLU A 80 -2.14 -9.56 24.95
C GLU A 80 -1.27 -9.60 26.21
N GLY A 81 -0.90 -8.41 26.69
CA GLY A 81 -0.09 -8.23 27.86
C GLY A 81 -1.03 -8.33 29.06
N GLU A 82 -0.85 -9.45 29.77
CA GLU A 82 -1.35 -9.78 31.13
C GLU A 82 -2.85 -9.99 31.34
#